data_AF-N6XHH5-F1
#
_entry.id   AF-N6XHH5-F1
#
_cell.length_a   1.000
_cell.length_b   1.000
_cell.length_c   1.000
_cell.angle_alpha   90.00
_cell.angle_beta   90.00
_cell.angle_gamma   90.00
#
_symmetry.space_group_name_H-M   'P 1'
#
loop_
_entity.id
_entity.type
_entity.pdbx_description
1 polymer ?
#
loop_
_entity_poly.entity_id
_entity_poly.type
_entity_poly.pdbx_seq_one_letter_code
_entity_poly.pdbx_strand_id
1 'polypeptide(L)'
;MKILFQPAVRLLDRLSYPLKFGLIILVCAVASVILLAQIFTSLREEIRVTEREIAGLQLFDAGFGVILKTQQHRGLSAGVLGGSSELAPKREAKAAELHAALGALDAAIDGDAGWSGLRAGWQMQRAALVRLADSGLSMAGAENFRLHTETIAGLMRWLGELGDASGLSLDPEPASSNLLAPLLGALPELSERLGQLRARGTALSARRELARSDEHALVALL
;
A
#
# COMPACT_ATOMS: atom_id res chain seq x y z
N MET A 1 -50.39 -34.85 15.54
CA MET A 1 -49.28 -34.98 14.57
C MET A 1 -49.68 -35.64 13.24
N LYS A 2 -50.56 -36.66 13.20
CA LYS A 2 -50.96 -37.35 11.94
C LYS A 2 -51.82 -36.53 10.97
N ILE A 3 -52.60 -35.57 11.46
CA ILE A 3 -53.55 -34.78 10.65
C ILE A 3 -52.83 -33.77 9.73
N LEU A 4 -51.68 -33.23 10.17
CA LEU A 4 -50.92 -32.23 9.43
C LEU A 4 -50.32 -32.78 8.12
N PHE A 5 -49.93 -34.06 8.12
CA PHE A 5 -49.31 -34.73 6.97
C PHE A 5 -50.29 -35.57 6.15
N GLN A 6 -51.55 -35.75 6.59
CA GLN A 6 -52.56 -36.49 5.83
C GLN A 6 -52.80 -35.99 4.39
N PRO A 7 -52.83 -34.68 4.09
CA PRO A 7 -52.99 -34.23 2.71
C PRO A 7 -51.79 -34.58 1.83
N ALA A 8 -50.57 -34.54 2.38
CA ALA A 8 -49.35 -34.95 1.67
C ALA A 8 -49.31 -36.47 1.42
N VAL A 9 -49.74 -37.28 2.39
CA VAL A 9 -49.82 -38.75 2.24
C VAL A 9 -50.85 -39.15 1.18
N ARG A 10 -52.04 -38.54 1.16
CA ARG A 10 -53.06 -38.80 0.13
C ARG A 10 -52.61 -38.39 -1.27
N LEU A 11 -51.80 -37.34 -1.39
CA LEU A 11 -51.23 -36.90 -2.67
C LEU A 11 -50.16 -37.90 -3.16
N LEU A 12 -49.31 -38.39 -2.25
CA LEU A 12 -48.30 -39.40 -2.55
C LEU A 12 -48.92 -40.77 -2.91
N ASP A 13 -50.02 -41.19 -2.29
CA ASP A 13 -50.69 -42.45 -2.63
C ASP A 13 -51.28 -42.49 -4.04
N ARG A 14 -51.48 -41.32 -4.69
CA ARG A 14 -51.92 -41.21 -6.08
C ARG A 14 -50.79 -41.20 -7.11
N LEU A 15 -49.54 -41.16 -6.64
CA LEU A 15 -48.36 -41.08 -7.49
C LEU A 15 -47.76 -42.47 -7.74
N SER A 16 -47.36 -42.74 -8.98
CA SER A 16 -46.63 -43.94 -9.33
C SER A 16 -45.26 -43.96 -8.65
N TYR A 17 -44.73 -45.14 -8.36
CA TYR A 17 -43.43 -45.31 -7.70
C TYR A 17 -42.28 -44.50 -8.36
N PRO A 18 -42.17 -44.40 -9.70
CA PRO A 18 -41.17 -43.53 -10.34
C PRO A 18 -41.26 -42.06 -9.92
N LEU A 19 -42.46 -41.50 -9.74
CA LEU A 19 -42.60 -40.09 -9.34
C LEU A 19 -42.18 -39.86 -7.88
N LYS A 20 -42.43 -40.85 -7.00
CA LYS A 20 -41.98 -40.80 -5.60
C LYS A 20 -40.46 -40.75 -5.51
N PHE A 21 -39.75 -41.60 -6.26
CA PHE A 21 -38.29 -41.56 -6.35
C PHE A 21 -37.77 -40.29 -7.05
N GLY A 22 -38.46 -39.82 -8.08
CA GLY A 22 -38.14 -38.56 -8.75
C GLY A 22 -38.21 -37.35 -7.82
N LEU A 23 -39.18 -37.32 -6.89
CA LEU A 23 -39.31 -36.24 -5.90
C LEU A 23 -38.17 -36.27 -4.87
N ILE A 24 -37.71 -37.44 -4.46
CA ILE A 24 -36.52 -37.59 -3.59
C ILE A 24 -35.26 -37.11 -4.33
N ILE A 25 -35.06 -37.55 -5.58
CA ILE A 25 -33.92 -37.12 -6.41
C ILE A 25 -33.95 -35.60 -6.60
N LEU A 26 -35.12 -35.02 -6.84
CA LEU A 26 -35.28 -33.58 -7.00
C LEU A 26 -34.87 -32.84 -5.73
N VAL A 27 -35.32 -33.27 -4.55
CA VAL A 27 -34.94 -32.64 -3.27
C VAL A 27 -33.43 -32.74 -3.04
N CYS A 28 -32.84 -33.92 -3.26
CA CYS A 28 -31.39 -34.11 -3.16
C CYS A 28 -30.63 -33.23 -4.17
N ALA A 29 -31.09 -33.16 -5.41
CA ALA A 29 -30.47 -32.36 -6.46
C ALA A 29 -30.54 -30.86 -6.13
N VAL A 30 -31.67 -30.37 -5.63
CA VAL A 30 -31.83 -28.97 -5.20
C VAL A 30 -30.87 -28.65 -4.05
N ALA A 31 -30.79 -29.50 -3.02
CA ALA A 31 -29.85 -29.31 -1.92
C ALA A 31 -28.39 -29.28 -2.41
N SER A 32 -28.01 -30.20 -3.30
CA SER A 32 -26.67 -30.22 -3.91
C SER A 32 -26.38 -28.97 -4.73
N VAL A 33 -27.34 -28.47 -5.53
CA VAL A 33 -27.18 -27.25 -6.32
C VAL A 33 -26.98 -26.03 -5.41
N ILE A 34 -27.72 -25.92 -4.31
CA ILE A 34 -27.56 -24.84 -3.33
C ILE A 34 -26.14 -24.85 -2.74
N LEU A 35 -25.67 -26.01 -2.28
CA LEU A 35 -24.32 -26.15 -1.73
C LEU A 35 -23.24 -25.81 -2.77
N LEU A 36 -23.39 -26.28 -4.01
CA LEU A 36 -22.46 -25.96 -5.09
C LEU A 36 -22.45 -24.45 -5.41
N ALA A 37 -23.62 -23.81 -5.45
CA ALA A 37 -23.73 -22.38 -5.66
C ALA A 37 -23.06 -21.58 -4.53
N GLN A 38 -23.22 -22.02 -3.28
CA GLN A 38 -22.57 -21.40 -2.12
C GLN A 38 -21.03 -21.53 -2.18
N ILE A 39 -20.52 -22.73 -2.50
CA ILE A 39 -19.08 -22.94 -2.67
C ILE A 39 -18.54 -22.06 -3.81
N PHE A 40 -19.24 -22.04 -4.95
CA PHE A 40 -18.81 -21.28 -6.11
C PHE A 40 -18.77 -19.77 -5.89
N THR A 41 -19.73 -19.24 -5.13
CA THR A 41 -19.75 -17.81 -4.75
C THR A 41 -18.62 -17.49 -3.77
N SER A 42 -18.41 -18.32 -2.76
CA SER A 42 -17.30 -18.19 -1.81
C SER A 42 -15.94 -18.18 -2.51
N LEU A 43 -15.69 -19.12 -3.43
CA LEU A 43 -14.42 -19.19 -4.17
C LEU A 43 -14.19 -17.95 -5.05
N ARG A 44 -15.25 -17.41 -5.65
CA ARG A 44 -15.13 -16.19 -6.47
C ARG A 44 -14.82 -14.95 -5.64
N GLU A 45 -15.40 -14.84 -4.46
CA GLU A 45 -15.11 -13.74 -3.54
C GLU A 45 -13.65 -13.80 -3.07
N GLU A 46 -13.17 -14.99 -2.71
CA GLU A 46 -11.77 -15.22 -2.32
C GLU A 46 -10.79 -14.83 -3.45
N ILE A 47 -11.04 -15.28 -4.68
CA ILE A 47 -10.23 -14.89 -5.85
C ILE A 47 -10.18 -13.36 -6.01
N ARG A 48 -11.33 -12.70 -5.89
CA ARG A 48 -11.42 -11.24 -6.04
C ARG A 48 -10.63 -10.50 -4.95
N VAL A 49 -10.63 -11.01 -3.72
CA VAL A 49 -9.84 -10.46 -2.61
C VAL A 49 -8.35 -10.62 -2.91
N THR A 50 -7.90 -11.81 -3.29
CA THR A 50 -6.50 -12.07 -3.62
C THR A 50 -6.02 -11.24 -4.82
N GLU A 51 -6.84 -11.10 -5.87
CA GLU A 51 -6.53 -10.21 -7.00
C GLU A 51 -6.36 -8.76 -6.53
N ARG A 52 -7.16 -8.33 -5.54
CA ARG A 52 -7.06 -6.98 -4.97
C ARG A 52 -5.81 -6.78 -4.13
N GLU A 53 -5.43 -7.76 -3.34
CA GLU A 53 -4.19 -7.78 -2.56
C GLU A 53 -2.96 -7.71 -3.47
N ILE A 54 -2.93 -8.50 -4.54
CA ILE A 54 -1.85 -8.47 -5.55
C ILE A 54 -1.73 -7.08 -6.19
N ALA A 55 -2.86 -6.49 -6.61
CA ALA A 55 -2.87 -5.15 -7.16
C ALA A 55 -2.41 -4.10 -6.12
N GLY A 56 -2.78 -4.29 -4.85
CA GLY A 56 -2.32 -3.48 -3.72
C GLY A 56 -0.81 -3.54 -3.52
N LEU A 57 -0.21 -4.73 -3.58
CA LEU A 57 1.24 -4.92 -3.46
C LEU A 57 2.01 -4.27 -4.62
N GLN A 58 1.50 -4.38 -5.85
CA GLN A 58 2.11 -3.71 -7.00
C GLN A 58 2.11 -2.18 -6.83
N LEU A 59 1.01 -1.63 -6.33
CA LEU A 59 0.91 -0.20 -6.06
C LEU A 59 1.78 0.22 -4.85
N PHE A 60 1.92 -0.66 -3.85
CA PHE A 60 2.79 -0.47 -2.70
C PHE A 60 4.25 -0.37 -3.15
N ASP A 61 4.71 -1.28 -4.02
CA ASP A 61 6.07 -1.26 -4.54
C ASP A 61 6.38 0.05 -5.29
N ALA A 62 5.44 0.52 -6.10
CA ALA A 62 5.56 1.81 -6.79
C ALA A 62 5.62 2.99 -5.79
N GLY A 63 4.74 3.01 -4.79
CA GLY A 63 4.71 4.02 -3.72
C GLY A 63 5.97 4.03 -2.86
N PHE A 64 6.42 2.87 -2.42
CA PHE A 64 7.64 2.71 -1.65
C PHE A 64 8.89 3.10 -2.48
N GLY A 65 8.87 2.81 -3.78
CA GLY A 65 9.89 3.29 -4.72
C GLY A 65 10.01 4.83 -4.73
N VAL A 66 8.89 5.56 -4.67
CA VAL A 66 8.89 7.02 -4.53
C VAL A 66 9.51 7.46 -3.20
N ILE A 67 9.19 6.79 -2.09
CA ILE A 67 9.79 7.06 -0.78
C ILE A 67 11.32 6.92 -0.84
N LEU A 68 11.82 5.79 -1.34
CA LEU A 68 13.26 5.52 -1.42
C LEU A 68 14.00 6.58 -2.27
N LYS A 69 13.43 6.96 -3.42
CA LYS A 69 14.02 8.00 -4.28
C LYS A 69 13.99 9.37 -3.59
N THR A 70 12.92 9.68 -2.86
CA THR A 70 12.81 10.93 -2.08
C THR A 70 13.85 10.98 -0.97
N GLN A 71 14.10 9.88 -0.26
CA GLN A 71 15.14 9.79 0.78
C GLN A 71 16.56 9.97 0.20
N GLN A 72 16.82 9.41 -0.98
CA GLN A 72 18.08 9.60 -1.69
C GLN A 72 18.25 11.05 -2.13
N HIS A 73 17.21 11.62 -2.74
CA HIS A 73 17.16 13.02 -3.16
C HIS A 73 17.37 13.99 -1.99
N ARG A 74 16.72 13.75 -0.83
CA ARG A 74 16.94 14.51 0.41
C ARG A 74 18.41 14.49 0.82
N GLY A 75 19.03 13.31 0.85
CA GLY A 75 20.43 13.18 1.27
C GLY A 75 21.41 13.90 0.35
N LEU A 76 21.19 13.83 -0.97
CA LEU A 76 21.99 14.55 -1.95
C LEU A 76 21.78 16.06 -1.85
N SER A 77 20.53 16.50 -1.69
CA SER A 77 20.20 17.93 -1.50
C SER A 77 20.84 18.48 -0.22
N ALA A 78 20.84 17.72 0.87
CA ALA A 78 21.49 18.09 2.12
C ALA A 78 23.02 18.24 1.95
N GLY A 79 23.65 17.38 1.15
CA GLY A 79 25.08 17.51 0.83
C GLY A 79 25.40 18.73 -0.03
N VAL A 80 24.59 19.01 -1.06
CA VAL A 80 24.75 20.22 -1.90
C VAL A 80 24.57 21.49 -1.08
N LEU A 81 23.50 21.58 -0.28
CA LEU A 81 23.23 22.72 0.60
C LEU A 81 24.24 22.84 1.75
N GLY A 82 24.91 21.73 2.10
CA GLY A 82 26.04 21.70 3.03
C GLY A 82 27.38 22.14 2.41
N GLY A 83 27.42 22.50 1.13
CA GLY A 83 28.60 23.05 0.46
C GLY A 83 29.31 22.12 -0.52
N SER A 84 28.89 20.85 -0.66
CA SER A 84 29.49 19.91 -1.61
C SER A 84 28.85 20.04 -3.00
N SER A 85 29.35 20.99 -3.80
CA SER A 85 28.89 21.23 -5.18
C SER A 85 29.04 20.02 -6.11
N GLU A 86 30.00 19.14 -5.81
CA GLU A 86 30.25 17.87 -6.52
C GLU A 86 29.06 16.91 -6.49
N LEU A 87 28.14 17.07 -5.53
CA LEU A 87 26.93 16.25 -5.41
C LEU A 87 25.78 16.76 -6.28
N ALA A 88 25.86 17.97 -6.84
CA ALA A 88 24.78 18.56 -7.63
C ALA A 88 24.38 17.73 -8.86
N PRO A 89 25.32 17.18 -9.67
CA PRO A 89 24.94 16.31 -10.79
C PRO A 89 24.23 15.03 -10.35
N LYS A 90 24.67 14.43 -9.23
CA LYS A 90 24.04 13.23 -8.66
C LYS A 90 22.64 13.53 -8.14
N ARG A 91 22.48 14.68 -7.49
CA ARG A 91 21.18 15.19 -7.05
C ARG A 91 20.23 15.33 -8.24
N GLU A 92 20.70 15.91 -9.33
CA GLU A 92 19.87 16.17 -10.51
C GLU A 92 19.43 14.89 -11.20
N ALA A 93 20.35 13.93 -11.37
CA ALA A 93 20.01 12.60 -11.84
C ALA A 93 18.95 11.93 -10.95
N LYS A 94 19.05 12.10 -9.63
CA LYS A 94 18.06 11.56 -8.68
C LYS A 94 16.72 12.29 -8.76
N ALA A 95 16.70 13.59 -9.04
CA ALA A 95 15.47 14.35 -9.26
C ALA A 95 14.73 13.84 -10.51
N ALA A 96 15.45 13.57 -11.60
CA ALA A 96 14.88 12.97 -12.81
C ALA A 96 14.30 11.57 -12.54
N GLU A 97 15.02 10.72 -11.81
CA GLU A 97 14.49 9.41 -11.39
C GLU A 97 13.24 9.53 -10.50
N LEU A 98 13.21 10.52 -9.60
CA LEU A 98 12.05 10.77 -8.75
C LEU A 98 10.85 11.16 -9.61
N HIS A 99 11.00 12.13 -10.52
CA HIS A 99 9.94 12.53 -11.46
C HIS A 99 9.39 11.36 -12.28
N ALA A 100 10.27 10.49 -12.79
CA ALA A 100 9.84 9.29 -13.51
C ALA A 100 9.00 8.36 -12.61
N ALA A 101 9.38 8.19 -11.34
CA ALA A 101 8.62 7.40 -10.38
C ALA A 101 7.28 8.06 -10.01
N LEU A 102 7.22 9.39 -9.91
CA LEU A 102 5.96 10.12 -9.70
C LEU A 102 4.98 9.84 -10.85
N GLY A 103 5.46 9.94 -12.10
CA GLY A 103 4.63 9.68 -13.28
C GLY A 103 4.18 8.22 -13.40
N ALA A 104 5.05 7.27 -13.03
CA ALA A 104 4.68 5.86 -12.99
C ALA A 104 3.58 5.58 -11.94
N LEU A 105 3.67 6.20 -10.77
CA LEU A 105 2.67 6.05 -9.72
C LEU A 105 1.35 6.74 -10.08
N ASP A 106 1.39 7.91 -10.73
CA ASP A 106 0.20 8.56 -11.30
C ASP A 106 -0.53 7.59 -12.25
N ALA A 107 0.20 7.00 -13.20
CA ALA A 107 -0.36 6.08 -14.17
C ALA A 107 -0.93 4.81 -13.52
N ALA A 108 -0.29 4.29 -12.47
CA ALA A 108 -0.77 3.12 -11.74
C ALA A 108 -2.08 3.42 -10.98
N ILE A 109 -2.20 4.58 -10.35
CA ILE A 109 -3.44 5.00 -9.67
C ILE A 109 -4.56 5.26 -10.68
N ASP A 110 -4.24 5.94 -11.78
CA ASP A 110 -5.25 6.29 -12.81
C ASP A 110 -5.67 5.08 -13.66
N GLY A 111 -4.85 4.03 -13.72
CA GLY A 111 -5.12 2.79 -14.47
C GLY A 111 -6.16 1.87 -13.84
N ASP A 112 -6.51 2.08 -12.56
CA ASP A 112 -7.53 1.28 -11.86
C ASP A 112 -8.41 2.18 -10.97
N ALA A 113 -9.69 2.27 -11.35
CA ALA A 113 -10.69 3.08 -10.66
C ALA A 113 -10.89 2.69 -9.18
N GLY A 114 -10.50 1.48 -8.80
CA GLY A 114 -10.48 1.02 -7.40
C GLY A 114 -9.54 1.84 -6.51
N TRP A 115 -8.55 2.53 -7.08
CA TRP A 115 -7.62 3.40 -6.32
C TRP A 115 -8.06 4.87 -6.25
N SER A 116 -9.24 5.21 -6.77
CA SER A 116 -9.74 6.60 -6.79
C SER A 116 -9.73 7.28 -5.42
N GLY A 117 -9.99 6.54 -4.33
CA GLY A 117 -9.93 7.05 -2.96
C GLY A 117 -8.54 7.50 -2.51
N LEU A 118 -7.48 6.91 -3.08
CA LEU A 118 -6.08 7.23 -2.75
C LEU A 118 -5.55 8.45 -3.50
N ARG A 119 -6.26 8.88 -4.55
CA ARG A 119 -5.78 9.93 -5.47
C ARG A 119 -5.57 11.27 -4.78
N ALA A 120 -6.49 11.68 -3.92
CA ALA A 120 -6.39 12.97 -3.23
C ALA A 120 -5.18 13.03 -2.29
N GLY A 121 -4.97 11.98 -1.49
CA GLY A 121 -3.82 11.84 -0.60
C GLY A 121 -2.50 11.83 -1.36
N TRP A 122 -2.45 11.09 -2.48
CA TRP A 122 -1.29 11.04 -3.36
C TRP A 122 -0.95 12.41 -4.00
N GLN A 123 -1.94 13.09 -4.60
CA GLN A 123 -1.71 14.34 -5.31
C GLN A 123 -1.17 15.45 -4.41
N MET A 124 -1.56 15.46 -3.12
CA MET A 124 -0.98 16.37 -2.13
C MET A 124 0.53 16.14 -1.97
N GLN A 125 0.97 14.89 -1.83
CA GLN A 125 2.38 14.57 -1.61
C GLN A 125 3.19 14.77 -2.89
N ARG A 126 2.63 14.33 -4.02
CA ARG A 126 3.20 14.54 -5.35
C ARG A 126 3.53 16.02 -5.60
N ALA A 127 2.61 16.93 -5.31
CA ALA A 127 2.83 18.36 -5.49
C ALA A 127 3.98 18.89 -4.61
N ALA A 128 4.12 18.39 -3.38
CA ALA A 128 5.26 18.72 -2.52
C ALA A 128 6.58 18.17 -3.07
N LEU A 129 6.60 16.92 -3.54
CA LEU A 129 7.77 16.27 -4.11
C LEU A 129 8.27 16.98 -5.37
N VAL A 130 7.38 17.37 -6.29
CA VAL A 130 7.73 18.14 -7.48
C VAL A 130 8.41 19.45 -7.09
N ARG A 131 7.84 20.21 -6.13
CA ARG A 131 8.47 21.45 -5.65
C ARG A 131 9.86 21.22 -5.07
N LEU A 132 10.04 20.17 -4.27
CA LEU A 132 11.33 19.81 -3.69
C LEU A 132 12.35 19.35 -4.76
N ALA A 133 11.89 18.61 -5.77
CA ALA A 133 12.70 18.13 -6.88
C ALA A 133 13.11 19.24 -7.88
N ASP A 134 12.33 20.31 -8.02
CA ASP A 134 12.64 21.36 -9.00
C ASP A 134 13.30 22.57 -8.36
N SER A 135 12.82 22.97 -7.18
CA SER A 135 13.17 24.25 -6.56
C SER A 135 13.75 24.10 -5.15
N GLY A 136 13.91 22.87 -4.65
CA GLY A 136 14.31 22.62 -3.26
C GLY A 136 15.65 23.23 -2.87
N LEU A 137 16.59 23.41 -3.82
CA LEU A 137 17.89 24.02 -3.55
C LEU A 137 17.83 25.54 -3.29
N SER A 138 16.70 26.20 -3.55
CA SER A 138 16.49 27.60 -3.20
C SER A 138 16.13 27.82 -1.72
N MET A 139 15.80 26.73 -1.00
CA MET A 139 15.41 26.77 0.41
C MET A 139 16.65 26.70 1.32
N ALA A 140 16.49 27.15 2.57
CA ALA A 140 17.49 26.89 3.60
C ALA A 140 17.63 25.37 3.84
N GLY A 141 18.86 24.88 4.09
CA GLY A 141 19.14 23.45 4.25
C GLY A 141 18.27 22.74 5.28
N ALA A 142 18.04 23.37 6.45
CA ALA A 142 17.16 22.84 7.49
C ALA A 142 15.69 22.76 7.05
N GLU A 143 15.19 23.77 6.33
CA GLU A 143 13.83 23.79 5.81
C GLU A 143 13.63 22.73 4.72
N ASN A 144 14.57 22.64 3.77
CA ASN A 144 14.58 21.61 2.74
C ASN A 144 14.51 20.22 3.37
N PHE A 145 15.37 19.92 4.36
CA PHE A 145 15.39 18.63 5.03
C PHE A 145 14.06 18.33 5.75
N ARG A 146 13.52 19.31 6.48
CA ARG A 146 12.24 19.18 7.19
C ARG A 146 11.10 18.85 6.24
N LEU A 147 10.95 19.62 5.16
CA LEU A 147 9.87 19.41 4.18
C LEU A 147 9.96 18.06 3.47
N HIS A 148 11.16 17.58 3.13
CA HIS A 148 11.32 16.21 2.62
C HIS A 148 10.85 15.18 3.64
N THR A 149 11.25 15.34 4.90
CA THR A 149 10.91 14.39 5.99
C THR A 149 9.41 14.35 6.25
N GLU A 150 8.74 15.50 6.26
CA GLU A 150 7.29 15.60 6.40
C GLU A 150 6.55 14.97 5.20
N THR A 151 7.06 15.20 3.99
CA THR A 151 6.49 14.61 2.78
C THR A 151 6.63 13.08 2.78
N ILE A 152 7.77 12.55 3.21
CA ILE A 152 8.00 11.11 3.37
C ILE A 152 7.03 10.53 4.42
N ALA A 153 6.85 11.19 5.55
CA ALA A 153 5.86 10.75 6.56
C ALA A 153 4.43 10.76 5.99
N GLY A 154 4.10 11.72 5.12
CA GLY A 154 2.85 11.74 4.36
C GLY A 154 2.68 10.54 3.42
N LEU A 155 3.74 10.19 2.69
CA LEU A 155 3.75 8.99 1.82
C LEU A 155 3.60 7.70 2.62
N MET A 156 4.21 7.60 3.80
CA MET A 156 4.05 6.42 4.67
C MET A 156 2.61 6.27 5.17
N ARG A 157 1.94 7.38 5.55
CA ARG A 157 0.51 7.35 5.87
C ARG A 157 -0.33 6.92 4.68
N TRP A 158 0.00 7.42 3.49
CA TRP A 158 -0.66 7.03 2.25
C TRP A 158 -0.47 5.53 1.92
N LEU A 159 0.69 4.93 2.22
CA LEU A 159 0.88 3.48 2.12
C LEU A 159 0.01 2.69 3.11
N GLY A 160 -0.25 3.25 4.30
CA GLY A 160 -1.24 2.68 5.23
C GLY A 160 -2.66 2.71 4.67
N GLU A 161 -3.08 3.85 4.11
CA GLU A 161 -4.39 3.98 3.43
C GLU A 161 -4.52 3.00 2.24
N LEU A 162 -3.43 2.77 1.51
CA LEU A 162 -3.35 1.75 0.47
C LEU A 162 -3.54 0.34 1.05
N GLY A 163 -2.89 0.04 2.17
CA GLY A 163 -3.07 -1.23 2.88
C GLY A 163 -4.53 -1.50 3.22
N ASP A 164 -5.25 -0.47 3.68
CA ASP A 164 -6.66 -0.57 4.01
C ASP A 164 -7.54 -0.71 2.75
N ALA A 165 -7.25 0.07 1.69
CA ALA A 165 -8.01 0.05 0.43
C ALA A 165 -7.82 -1.23 -0.40
N SER A 166 -6.71 -1.93 -0.19
CA SER A 166 -6.37 -3.18 -0.89
C SER A 166 -6.75 -4.45 -0.11
N GLY A 167 -7.04 -4.31 1.19
CA GLY A 167 -7.28 -5.45 2.08
C GLY A 167 -6.02 -6.02 2.75
N LEU A 168 -4.82 -5.55 2.37
CA LEU A 168 -3.55 -6.02 2.92
C LEU A 168 -3.44 -5.84 4.44
N SER A 169 -4.05 -4.80 5.01
CA SER A 169 -4.07 -4.57 6.46
C SER A 169 -4.89 -5.63 7.23
N LEU A 170 -5.80 -6.34 6.54
CA LEU A 170 -6.81 -7.21 7.14
C LEU A 170 -6.73 -8.65 6.60
N ASP A 171 -5.59 -9.05 6.04
CA ASP A 171 -5.40 -10.41 5.51
C ASP A 171 -5.72 -11.45 6.60
N PRO A 172 -6.72 -12.32 6.37
CA PRO A 172 -7.17 -13.29 7.37
C PRO A 172 -6.17 -14.44 7.56
N GLU A 173 -5.24 -14.66 6.63
CA GLU A 173 -4.24 -15.73 6.71
C GLU A 173 -3.08 -15.30 7.61
N PRO A 174 -2.85 -15.98 8.76
CA PRO A 174 -1.82 -15.59 9.72
C PRO A 174 -0.41 -15.53 9.12
N ALA A 175 -0.06 -16.42 8.20
CA ALA A 175 1.26 -16.42 7.59
C ALA A 175 1.52 -15.12 6.80
N SER A 176 0.55 -14.69 5.99
CA SER A 176 0.60 -13.48 5.18
C SER A 176 0.55 -12.21 6.04
N SER A 177 -0.36 -12.17 7.01
CA SER A 177 -0.53 -11.05 7.94
C SER A 177 0.76 -10.70 8.70
N ASN A 178 1.53 -11.71 9.11
CA ASN A 178 2.82 -11.53 9.77
C ASN A 178 3.89 -10.87 8.89
N LEU A 179 3.74 -10.92 7.56
CA LEU A 179 4.64 -10.26 6.60
C LEU A 179 4.13 -8.87 6.20
N LEU A 180 2.81 -8.71 6.07
CA LEU A 180 2.18 -7.46 5.65
C LEU A 180 2.26 -6.38 6.72
N ALA A 181 2.11 -6.73 8.01
CA ALA A 181 2.19 -5.75 9.09
C ALA A 181 3.57 -5.04 9.16
N PRO A 182 4.72 -5.74 9.12
CA PRO A 182 6.02 -5.09 9.00
C PRO A 182 6.20 -4.31 7.70
N LEU A 183 5.67 -4.82 6.58
CA LEU A 183 5.77 -4.19 5.25
C LEU A 183 5.10 -2.82 5.23
N LEU A 184 3.91 -2.70 5.83
CA LEU A 184 3.13 -1.47 5.84
C LEU A 184 3.56 -0.48 6.94
N GLY A 185 4.24 -0.95 8.00
CA GLY A 185 4.63 -0.13 9.14
C GLY A 185 6.13 -0.08 9.40
N ALA A 186 6.66 -1.13 10.04
CA ALA A 186 8.01 -1.12 10.63
C ALA A 186 9.14 -0.96 9.59
N LEU A 187 9.01 -1.55 8.40
CA LEU A 187 10.04 -1.50 7.37
C LEU A 187 10.19 -0.09 6.77
N PRO A 188 9.10 0.60 6.35
CA PRO A 188 9.17 2.01 5.96
C PRO A 188 9.74 2.91 7.05
N GLU A 189 9.34 2.72 8.31
CA GLU A 189 9.86 3.50 9.44
C GLU A 189 11.37 3.31 9.65
N LEU A 190 11.84 2.06 9.62
CA LEU A 190 13.26 1.75 9.76
C LEU A 190 14.07 2.33 8.60
N SER A 191 13.57 2.17 7.37
CA SER A 191 14.19 2.75 6.18
C SER A 191 14.32 4.27 6.30
N GLU A 192 13.28 4.94 6.81
CA GLU A 192 13.29 6.38 7.00
C GLU A 192 14.25 6.85 8.10
N ARG A 193 14.32 6.17 9.24
CA ARG A 193 15.30 6.48 10.29
C ARG A 193 16.73 6.37 9.77
N LEU A 194 17.04 5.29 9.05
CA LEU A 194 18.34 5.10 8.39
C LEU A 194 18.61 6.16 7.32
N GLY A 195 17.58 6.52 6.55
CA GLY A 195 17.63 7.56 5.54
C GLY A 195 17.94 8.94 6.13
N GLN A 196 17.33 9.30 7.27
CA GLN A 196 17.61 10.55 7.97
C GLN A 196 19.02 10.57 8.54
N LEU A 197 19.46 9.48 9.16
CA LEU A 197 20.81 9.32 9.68
C LEU A 197 21.86 9.55 8.58
N ARG A 198 21.71 8.89 7.43
CA ARG A 198 22.59 9.05 6.27
C ARG A 198 22.58 10.48 5.72
N ALA A 199 21.40 11.08 5.59
CA ALA A 199 21.28 12.43 5.05
C ALA A 199 21.92 13.48 5.96
N ARG A 200 21.74 13.36 7.29
CA ARG A 200 22.44 14.18 8.27
C ARG A 200 23.94 13.99 8.19
N GLY A 201 24.42 12.74 8.20
CA GLY A 201 25.86 12.43 8.06
C GLY A 201 26.47 13.02 6.78
N THR A 202 25.73 13.01 5.67
CA THR A 202 26.16 13.63 4.40
C THR A 202 26.33 15.14 4.53
N ALA A 203 25.37 15.82 5.17
CA ALA A 203 25.44 17.26 5.42
C ALA A 203 26.60 17.64 6.36
N LEU A 204 26.82 16.85 7.42
CA LEU A 204 27.93 17.00 8.36
C LEU A 204 29.28 16.89 7.65
N SER A 205 29.46 15.86 6.82
CA SER A 205 30.68 15.67 6.04
C SER A 205 30.92 16.78 5.03
N ALA A 206 29.86 17.29 4.41
CA ALA A 206 29.93 18.40 3.45
C ALA A 206 30.40 19.69 4.12
N ARG A 207 29.79 20.05 5.26
CA ARG A 207 30.10 21.28 6.00
C ARG A 207 31.37 21.21 6.85
N ARG A 208 31.87 19.99 7.12
CA ARG A 208 33.07 19.71 7.95
C ARG A 208 33.01 20.26 9.38
N GLU A 209 31.81 20.35 9.95
CA GLU A 209 31.55 20.89 11.28
C GLU A 209 30.48 20.05 12.00
N LEU A 210 30.62 19.87 13.32
CA LEU A 210 29.63 19.20 14.17
C LEU A 210 29.19 20.16 15.27
N ALA A 211 27.90 20.56 15.27
CA ALA A 211 27.33 21.37 16.33
C ALA A 211 26.53 20.49 17.30
N ARG A 212 26.35 20.94 18.55
CA ARG A 212 25.56 20.21 19.58
C ARG A 212 24.13 19.89 19.13
N SER A 213 23.52 20.77 18.33
CA SER A 213 22.20 20.53 17.77
C SER A 213 22.13 19.29 16.88
N ASP A 214 23.24 18.96 16.20
CA ASP A 214 23.32 17.78 15.34
C ASP A 214 23.49 16.49 16.15
N GLU A 215 24.24 16.55 17.26
CA GLU A 215 24.38 15.41 18.19
C GLU A 215 23.03 14.99 18.76
N HIS A 216 22.26 15.95 19.31
CA HIS A 216 20.93 15.66 19.85
C HIS A 216 20.00 15.05 18.79
N ALA A 217 20.07 15.56 17.56
CA ALA A 217 19.19 15.14 16.50
C ALA A 217 19.60 13.80 15.86
N LEU A 218 20.86 13.37 16.01
CA LEU A 218 21.31 12.02 15.69
C LEU A 218 20.89 11.02 16.77
N VAL A 219 21.05 11.38 18.05
CA VAL A 219 20.64 10.52 19.18
C VAL A 219 19.14 10.27 19.17
N ALA A 220 18.32 11.26 18.79
CA ALA A 220 16.87 11.11 18.70
C ALA A 220 16.39 10.11 17.62
N LEU A 221 17.29 9.63 16.74
CA LEU A 221 16.97 8.63 15.71
C LEU A 221 17.27 7.18 16.14
N LEU A 222 18.04 7.01 17.23
CA LEU A 222 18.35 5.73 17.86
C LEU A 222 17.22 5.33 18.83
#